data_AF-A0A7J9KJ29-F1
#
_entry.id   AF-A0A7J9KJ29-F1
#
_cell.length_a   1.000
_cell.length_b   1.000
_cell.length_c   1.000
_cell.angle_alpha   90.00
_cell.angle_beta   90.00
_cell.angle_gamma   90.00
#
_symmetry.space_group_name_H-M   'P 1'
#
loop_
_entity.id
_entity.type
_entity.pdbx_description
1 polymer ?
#
loop_
_entity_poly.entity_id
_entity_poly.type
_entity_poly.pdbx_seq_one_letter_code
_entity_poly.pdbx_strand_id
1 'polypeptide(L)'
;METERFVVQKRRISSQSSFVRTIRSQWNIYAQNPDSSSHLFDTSQGSGTAILTLLGGFHPQMQSLWLIDIAHHHLAIAILFQIAGHMYRTNFGIGHSIKDLLEAHIPPGGRLGRGHKGLYDTINNSIHFQLALALASLGVIMSLVAQHMYSLPVYAFIAQYFTTQAALYTHHQYIARFIMTGAFAHGAIFFIRDYNPEHNEDNVLAKMLDYKEAIISHLSWASLFLRFHTLGLYVHNDVMLAFGTPEKQILIEPIFAQWIQSAHGKTSYGFDVLLSSTNGPTFNASRSIWLAGWLNVVNENSNSLLLTIGPGDFLVHHAIALGLHTTTLILVKGALDARGSKLMPDKRISVIVFLAMVWGEGVLVIFR
;
A
#
# COMPACT_ATOMS: atom_id res chain seq x y z
N MET A 1 -37.04 1.15 11.64
CA MET A 1 -35.99 0.15 11.37
C MET A 1 -35.10 0.18 12.60
N GLU A 2 -35.47 -0.60 13.62
CA GLU A 2 -34.76 -0.63 14.89
C GLU A 2 -33.38 -1.27 14.67
N THR A 3 -32.33 -0.53 15.03
CA THR A 3 -30.99 -1.08 15.15
C THR A 3 -30.95 -1.97 16.39
N GLU A 4 -31.24 -3.26 16.22
CA GLU A 4 -30.84 -4.25 17.21
C GLU A 4 -29.33 -4.16 17.40
N ARG A 5 -28.89 -3.95 18.65
CA ARG A 5 -27.47 -3.96 18.98
C ARG A 5 -26.97 -5.39 18.76
N PHE A 6 -26.04 -5.57 17.83
CA PHE A 6 -25.27 -6.81 17.72
C PHE A 6 -24.48 -7.01 19.04
N VAL A 7 -24.92 -7.95 19.87
CA VAL A 7 -24.23 -8.32 21.11
C VAL A 7 -23.53 -9.66 20.86
N VAL A 8 -22.28 -9.61 20.39
CA VAL A 8 -21.40 -10.77 20.36
C VAL A 8 -21.02 -11.12 21.80
N GLN A 9 -21.86 -11.92 22.48
CA GLN A 9 -21.63 -12.32 23.85
C GLN A 9 -20.77 -13.59 23.91
N LYS A 10 -19.45 -13.43 23.78
CA LYS A 10 -18.52 -14.55 24.05
C LYS A 10 -18.62 -14.92 25.53
N ARG A 11 -18.80 -16.20 25.86
CA ARG A 11 -18.93 -16.68 27.26
C ARG A 11 -17.78 -16.09 28.09
N ARG A 12 -18.13 -15.36 29.16
CA ARG A 12 -17.16 -14.78 30.10
C ARG A 12 -16.23 -15.87 30.61
N ILE A 13 -14.95 -15.81 30.25
CA ILE A 13 -13.90 -16.35 31.11
C ILE A 13 -14.06 -15.60 32.45
N SER A 14 -14.25 -16.32 33.55
CA SER A 14 -14.49 -15.67 34.85
C SER A 14 -13.37 -14.66 35.14
N SER A 15 -13.74 -13.41 35.43
CA SER A 15 -12.80 -12.27 35.50
C SER A 15 -11.71 -12.47 36.55
N GLN A 16 -11.98 -13.22 37.62
CA GLN A 16 -11.01 -13.57 38.67
C GLN A 16 -9.91 -14.53 38.18
N SER A 17 -10.14 -15.32 37.12
CA SER A 17 -9.16 -16.28 36.61
C SER A 17 -8.26 -15.71 35.51
N SER A 18 -8.74 -14.75 34.70
CA SER A 18 -7.95 -14.21 33.58
C SER A 18 -6.78 -13.33 34.06
N PHE A 19 -7.01 -12.41 34.98
CA PHE A 19 -5.95 -11.51 35.45
C PHE A 19 -4.78 -12.25 36.11
N VAL A 20 -5.10 -13.25 36.95
CA VAL A 20 -4.09 -14.11 37.61
C VAL A 20 -3.29 -14.91 36.57
N ARG A 21 -3.93 -15.39 35.49
CA ARG A 21 -3.26 -16.14 34.41
C ARG A 21 -2.33 -15.26 33.58
N THR A 22 -2.70 -14.00 33.33
CA THR A 22 -1.86 -13.03 32.62
C THR A 22 -0.58 -12.76 33.39
N ILE A 23 -0.68 -12.50 34.71
CA ILE A 23 0.49 -12.26 35.57
C ILE A 23 1.39 -13.49 35.65
N ARG A 24 0.82 -14.70 35.64
CA ARG A 24 1.57 -15.97 35.63
C ARG A 24 2.14 -16.35 34.26
N SER A 25 2.05 -15.48 33.25
CA SER A 25 2.58 -15.72 31.89
C SER A 25 2.02 -16.97 31.19
N GLN A 26 0.80 -17.39 31.53
CA GLN A 26 0.14 -18.57 30.92
C GLN A 26 -0.73 -18.17 29.72
N TRP A 27 -0.15 -17.47 28.74
CA TRP A 27 -0.90 -16.82 27.65
C TRP A 27 -1.55 -17.80 26.67
N ASN A 28 -0.96 -18.99 26.49
CA ASN A 28 -1.48 -20.01 25.57
C ASN A 28 -2.93 -20.44 25.92
N ILE A 29 -3.35 -20.29 27.17
CA ILE A 29 -4.71 -20.62 27.61
C ILE A 29 -5.76 -19.75 26.89
N TYR A 30 -5.41 -18.53 26.48
CA TYR A 30 -6.32 -17.63 25.76
C TYR A 30 -6.61 -18.05 24.31
N ALA A 31 -5.79 -18.94 23.75
CA ALA A 31 -5.97 -19.49 22.42
C ALA A 31 -6.74 -20.83 22.41
N GLN A 32 -7.04 -21.39 23.58
CA GLN A 32 -7.66 -22.71 23.69
C GLN A 32 -9.14 -22.68 23.35
N ASN A 33 -9.59 -23.71 22.62
CA ASN A 33 -10.98 -23.93 22.21
C ASN A 33 -11.52 -22.75 21.37
N PRO A 34 -10.99 -22.51 20.15
CA PRO A 34 -11.57 -21.54 19.21
C PRO A 34 -12.97 -21.96 18.78
N ASP A 35 -13.70 -21.02 18.17
CA ASP A 35 -14.98 -21.32 17.54
C ASP A 35 -14.79 -22.41 16.45
N SER A 36 -15.71 -23.39 16.38
CA SER A 36 -15.57 -24.52 15.46
C SER A 36 -15.84 -24.11 14.01
N SER A 37 -15.45 -24.94 13.04
CA SER A 37 -15.80 -24.72 11.62
C SER A 37 -17.31 -24.74 11.35
N SER A 38 -18.09 -25.36 12.25
CA SER A 38 -19.55 -25.42 12.21
C SER A 38 -20.23 -24.35 13.09
N HIS A 39 -19.46 -23.38 13.61
CA HIS A 39 -20.00 -22.30 14.42
C HIS A 39 -21.02 -21.49 13.61
N LEU A 40 -22.20 -21.28 14.20
CA LEU A 40 -23.20 -20.36 13.68
C LEU A 40 -22.98 -19.00 14.32
N PHE A 41 -22.54 -18.03 13.51
CA PHE A 41 -22.25 -16.67 13.94
C PHE A 41 -23.43 -16.07 14.71
N ASP A 42 -23.11 -15.36 15.79
CA ASP A 42 -24.06 -14.77 16.73
C ASP A 42 -24.89 -15.78 17.55
N THR A 43 -24.51 -17.06 17.57
CA THR A 43 -25.16 -18.09 18.39
C THR A 43 -24.16 -18.82 19.30
N SER A 44 -24.65 -19.57 20.27
CA SER A 44 -23.80 -20.45 21.09
C SER A 44 -23.47 -21.79 20.44
N GLN A 45 -24.07 -22.10 19.29
CA GLN A 45 -23.88 -23.37 18.60
C GLN A 45 -22.52 -23.41 17.90
N GLY A 46 -21.65 -24.32 18.34
CA GLY A 46 -20.26 -24.41 17.84
C GLY A 46 -19.33 -23.31 18.33
N SER A 47 -19.77 -22.46 19.27
CA SER A 47 -18.93 -21.39 19.82
C SER A 47 -17.91 -21.94 20.82
N GLY A 48 -16.70 -21.41 20.71
CA GLY A 48 -15.57 -21.68 21.58
C GLY A 48 -15.41 -20.65 22.70
N THR A 49 -14.31 -20.78 23.45
CA THR A 49 -13.96 -19.90 24.57
C THR A 49 -12.67 -19.11 24.35
N ALA A 50 -11.93 -19.37 23.26
CA ALA A 50 -10.72 -18.63 22.94
C ALA A 50 -11.00 -17.14 22.73
N ILE A 51 -10.08 -16.28 23.14
CA ILE A 51 -10.18 -14.83 22.95
C ILE A 51 -9.05 -14.25 22.09
N LEU A 52 -7.94 -14.96 21.95
CA LEU A 52 -6.78 -14.55 21.15
C LEU A 52 -6.24 -15.77 20.42
N THR A 53 -6.28 -15.77 19.09
CA THR A 53 -5.79 -16.89 18.27
C THR A 53 -4.95 -16.41 17.10
N LEU A 54 -4.43 -17.35 16.32
CA LEU A 54 -3.70 -17.09 15.10
C LEU A 54 -4.03 -18.19 14.09
N LEU A 55 -5.33 -18.44 13.87
CA LEU A 55 -5.83 -19.57 13.07
C LEU A 55 -5.47 -19.41 11.60
N GLY A 56 -5.55 -18.18 11.08
CA GLY A 56 -5.44 -17.90 9.66
C GLY A 56 -6.68 -18.32 8.87
N GLY A 57 -6.78 -17.83 7.63
CA GLY A 57 -7.93 -18.08 6.77
C GLY A 57 -9.21 -17.37 7.22
N PHE A 58 -10.36 -17.94 6.84
CA PHE A 58 -11.68 -17.34 7.03
C PHE A 58 -12.60 -18.24 7.84
N HIS A 59 -13.54 -17.62 8.55
CA HIS A 59 -14.65 -18.31 9.19
C HIS A 59 -15.59 -18.89 8.10
N PRO A 60 -15.89 -20.20 8.08
CA PRO A 60 -16.59 -20.84 6.94
C PRO A 60 -17.95 -20.23 6.60
N GLN A 61 -18.76 -19.88 7.61
CA GLN A 61 -20.08 -19.27 7.38
C GLN A 61 -20.00 -17.82 6.90
N MET A 62 -19.18 -16.99 7.55
CA MET A 62 -19.10 -15.55 7.28
C MET A 62 -18.26 -15.21 6.06
N GLN A 63 -17.35 -16.10 5.65
CA GLN A 63 -16.35 -15.85 4.61
C GLN A 63 -15.51 -14.59 4.90
N SER A 64 -15.17 -14.40 6.18
CA SER A 64 -14.40 -13.26 6.69
C SER A 64 -13.35 -13.71 7.71
N LEU A 65 -12.40 -12.84 8.04
CA LEU A 65 -11.40 -13.10 9.08
C LEU A 65 -12.05 -13.46 10.43
N TRP A 66 -11.36 -14.30 11.19
CA TRP A 66 -11.76 -14.68 12.54
C TRP A 66 -11.68 -13.49 13.50
N LEU A 67 -12.75 -13.23 14.26
CA LEU A 67 -12.80 -12.11 15.22
C LEU A 67 -11.69 -12.19 16.28
N ILE A 68 -11.34 -13.40 16.70
CA ILE A 68 -10.27 -13.71 17.65
C ILE A 68 -8.87 -13.48 17.08
N ASP A 69 -8.68 -13.64 15.77
CA ASP A 69 -7.44 -13.28 15.09
C ASP A 69 -7.36 -11.75 14.92
N ILE A 70 -8.48 -11.07 14.64
CA ILE A 70 -8.56 -9.60 14.61
C ILE A 70 -8.22 -9.02 15.99
N ALA A 71 -8.76 -9.58 17.06
CA ALA A 71 -8.48 -9.14 18.42
C ALA A 71 -6.98 -9.31 18.78
N HIS A 72 -6.40 -10.45 18.42
CA HIS A 72 -4.97 -10.70 18.63
C HIS A 72 -4.09 -9.77 17.79
N HIS A 73 -4.45 -9.51 16.54
CA HIS A 73 -3.78 -8.53 15.69
C HIS A 73 -3.76 -7.15 16.36
N HIS A 74 -4.90 -6.65 16.83
CA HIS A 74 -4.99 -5.34 17.51
C HIS A 74 -4.14 -5.27 18.78
N LEU A 75 -4.15 -6.32 19.60
CA LEU A 75 -3.30 -6.38 20.79
C LEU A 75 -1.81 -6.34 20.42
N ALA A 76 -1.40 -7.09 19.40
CA ALA A 76 -0.01 -7.13 18.94
C ALA A 76 0.45 -5.77 18.40
N ILE A 77 -0.34 -5.11 17.54
CA ILE A 77 0.03 -3.78 17.01
C ILE A 77 -0.02 -2.71 18.10
N ALA A 78 -0.91 -2.81 19.09
CA ALA A 78 -0.96 -1.87 20.20
C ALA A 78 0.34 -1.92 21.03
N ILE A 79 0.86 -3.12 21.31
CA ILE A 79 2.15 -3.29 21.99
C ILE A 79 3.30 -2.73 21.14
N LEU A 80 3.31 -3.01 19.83
CA LEU A 80 4.31 -2.50 18.91
C LEU A 80 4.32 -0.96 18.90
N PHE A 81 3.15 -0.34 18.77
CA PHE A 81 3.04 1.13 18.79
C PHE A 81 3.33 1.73 20.16
N GLN A 82 3.00 1.04 21.25
CA GLN A 82 3.38 1.48 22.58
C GLN A 82 4.91 1.56 22.72
N ILE A 83 5.64 0.51 22.29
CA ILE A 83 7.11 0.49 22.32
C ILE A 83 7.67 1.57 21.39
N ALA A 84 7.19 1.66 20.15
CA ALA A 84 7.64 2.64 19.17
C ALA A 84 7.39 4.09 19.64
N GLY A 85 6.29 4.34 20.34
CA GLY A 85 5.93 5.66 20.89
C GLY A 85 6.89 6.20 21.95
N HIS A 86 7.77 5.35 22.51
CA HIS A 86 8.76 5.73 23.52
C HIS A 86 10.18 5.88 22.96
N MET A 87 10.35 5.84 21.63
CA MET A 87 11.67 5.94 20.99
C MET A 87 12.26 7.36 21.00
N TYR A 88 11.42 8.38 20.86
CA TYR A 88 11.87 9.76 20.66
C TYR A 88 11.96 10.55 21.97
N ARG A 89 12.99 11.39 22.07
CA ARG A 89 13.31 12.16 23.27
C ARG A 89 12.21 13.17 23.58
N THR A 90 11.79 13.19 24.83
CA THR A 90 10.81 14.16 25.38
C THR A 90 11.44 14.94 26.54
N ASN A 91 10.62 15.67 27.31
CA ASN A 91 11.06 16.41 28.50
C ASN A 91 11.71 15.53 29.59
N PHE A 92 11.59 14.20 29.49
CA PHE A 92 12.22 13.24 30.39
C PHE A 92 13.71 12.99 30.09
N GLY A 93 14.28 13.60 29.04
CA GLY A 93 15.72 13.54 28.73
C GLY A 93 16.21 12.22 28.12
N ILE A 94 15.37 11.18 28.09
CA ILE A 94 15.67 9.85 27.52
C ILE A 94 15.00 9.72 26.14
N GLY A 95 15.71 9.12 25.17
CA GLY A 95 15.24 8.86 23.80
C GLY A 95 16.10 9.53 22.73
N HIS A 96 15.69 9.40 21.46
CA HIS A 96 16.42 9.95 20.32
C HIS A 96 15.89 11.31 19.85
N SER A 97 16.78 12.21 19.45
CA SER A 97 16.44 13.42 18.70
C SER A 97 16.37 13.09 17.21
N ILE A 98 15.22 13.36 16.56
CA ILE A 98 15.06 13.13 15.12
C ILE A 98 16.08 13.95 14.31
N LYS A 99 16.35 15.18 14.75
CA LYS A 99 17.35 16.05 14.12
C LYS A 99 18.74 15.41 14.14
N ASP A 100 19.18 14.95 15.30
CA ASP A 100 20.50 14.34 15.49
C ASP A 100 20.62 13.04 14.66
N LEU A 101 19.54 12.24 14.63
CA LEU A 101 19.48 11.03 13.79
C LEU A 101 19.63 11.34 12.30
N LEU A 102 18.92 12.36 11.79
CA LEU A 102 19.02 12.76 10.39
C LEU A 102 20.41 13.32 10.07
N GLU A 103 20.98 14.17 10.93
CA GLU A 103 22.30 14.76 10.70
C GLU A 103 23.44 13.73 10.76
N ALA A 104 23.31 12.68 11.57
CA ALA A 104 24.26 11.59 11.66
C ALA A 104 24.14 10.59 10.50
N HIS A 105 22.98 10.51 9.84
CA HIS A 105 22.73 9.54 8.78
C HIS A 105 23.29 10.01 7.42
N ILE A 106 24.60 9.82 7.25
CA ILE A 106 25.32 10.14 6.02
C ILE A 106 25.73 8.82 5.34
N PRO A 107 25.44 8.65 4.04
CA PRO A 107 25.77 7.41 3.35
C PRO A 107 27.30 7.21 3.27
N PRO A 108 27.79 5.98 3.51
CA PRO A 108 29.23 5.72 3.54
C PRO A 108 29.93 5.97 2.20
N GLY A 109 29.19 5.89 1.09
CA GLY A 109 29.73 6.09 -0.26
C GLY A 109 29.85 7.55 -0.72
N GLY A 110 29.39 8.54 0.06
CA GLY A 110 29.49 9.97 -0.28
C GLY A 110 28.71 10.46 -1.51
N ARG A 111 28.07 9.55 -2.27
CA ARG A 111 27.40 9.87 -3.56
C ARG A 111 26.12 10.72 -3.41
N LEU A 112 25.61 10.94 -2.20
CA LEU A 112 24.40 11.72 -1.92
C LEU A 112 24.71 13.05 -1.19
N GLY A 113 25.93 13.57 -1.36
CA GLY A 113 26.37 14.84 -0.76
C GLY A 113 26.35 14.80 0.76
N ARG A 114 25.85 15.88 1.39
CA ARG A 114 25.69 16.03 2.85
C ARG A 114 24.58 15.15 3.46
N GLY A 115 23.94 14.28 2.69
CA GLY A 115 22.91 13.36 3.19
C GLY A 115 21.65 14.09 3.65
N HIS A 116 21.15 13.77 4.85
CA HIS A 116 19.90 14.31 5.39
C HIS A 116 20.05 15.62 6.19
N LYS A 117 21.24 16.25 6.19
CA LYS A 117 21.47 17.52 6.91
C LYS A 117 20.50 18.62 6.45
N GLY A 118 19.95 19.35 7.41
CA GLY A 118 18.98 20.43 7.17
C GLY A 118 17.56 19.96 6.83
N LEU A 119 17.32 18.65 6.64
CA LEU A 119 15.98 18.16 6.35
C LEU A 119 15.04 18.35 7.53
N TYR A 120 15.46 18.08 8.77
CA TYR A 120 14.59 18.25 9.95
C TYR A 120 13.91 19.62 9.96
N ASP A 121 14.69 20.69 9.85
CA ASP A 121 14.18 22.07 9.85
C ASP A 121 13.38 22.37 8.57
N THR A 122 13.78 21.83 7.41
CA THR A 122 13.03 21.98 6.14
C THR A 122 11.63 21.37 6.22
N ILE A 123 11.50 20.19 6.83
CA ILE A 123 10.20 19.53 7.04
C ILE A 123 9.41 20.26 8.13
N ASN A 124 10.03 20.51 9.28
CA ASN A 124 9.33 21.03 10.45
C ASN A 124 8.82 22.47 10.24
N ASN A 125 9.49 23.27 9.41
CA ASN A 125 9.11 24.65 9.14
C ASN A 125 8.13 24.81 7.96
N SER A 126 7.85 23.76 7.17
CA SER A 126 6.90 23.82 6.05
C SER A 126 5.67 22.94 6.28
N ILE A 127 4.52 23.57 6.44
CA ILE A 127 3.22 22.88 6.50
C ILE A 127 2.91 22.19 5.17
N HIS A 128 3.33 22.76 4.04
CA HIS A 128 3.12 22.14 2.72
C HIS A 128 3.93 20.86 2.56
N PHE A 129 5.17 20.83 3.07
CA PHE A 129 5.97 19.61 3.02
C PHE A 129 5.43 18.51 3.97
N GLN A 130 4.99 18.89 5.17
CA GLN A 130 4.33 17.96 6.10
C GLN A 130 3.03 17.40 5.51
N LEU A 131 2.20 18.26 4.93
CA LEU A 131 0.94 17.86 4.29
C LEU A 131 1.20 16.96 3.07
N ALA A 132 2.22 17.26 2.26
CA ALA A 132 2.60 16.41 1.14
C ALA A 132 2.98 14.99 1.60
N LEU A 133 3.80 14.86 2.65
CA LEU A 133 4.20 13.56 3.20
C LEU A 133 3.03 12.81 3.85
N ALA A 134 2.16 13.52 4.58
CA ALA A 134 0.97 12.94 5.20
C ALA A 134 -0.04 12.44 4.15
N LEU A 135 -0.26 13.19 3.08
CA LEU A 135 -1.11 12.76 1.97
C LEU A 135 -0.47 11.59 1.22
N ALA A 136 0.85 11.61 0.97
CA ALA A 136 1.52 10.50 0.30
C ALA A 136 1.40 9.18 1.10
N SER A 137 1.65 9.23 2.41
CA SER A 137 1.53 8.05 3.28
C SER A 137 0.08 7.57 3.39
N LEU A 138 -0.86 8.48 3.59
CA LEU A 138 -2.29 8.15 3.68
C LEU A 138 -2.83 7.61 2.36
N GLY A 139 -2.40 8.13 1.21
CA GLY A 139 -2.82 7.64 -0.12
C GLY A 139 -2.35 6.22 -0.38
N VAL A 140 -1.11 5.88 0.01
CA VAL A 140 -0.59 4.50 -0.06
C VAL A 140 -1.41 3.57 0.85
N ILE A 141 -1.66 3.97 2.09
CA ILE A 141 -2.46 3.18 3.04
C ILE A 141 -3.90 3.02 2.53
N MET A 142 -4.50 4.05 1.96
CA MET A 142 -5.86 4.00 1.43
C MET A 142 -6.00 3.01 0.27
N SER A 143 -5.01 2.97 -0.63
CA SER A 143 -4.97 1.93 -1.68
C SER A 143 -4.74 0.54 -1.07
N LEU A 144 -3.87 0.40 -0.06
CA LEU A 144 -3.64 -0.86 0.63
C LEU A 144 -4.91 -1.38 1.31
N VAL A 145 -5.68 -0.50 1.96
CA VAL A 145 -7.00 -0.81 2.54
C VAL A 145 -7.93 -1.37 1.48
N ALA A 146 -8.04 -0.71 0.32
CA ALA A 146 -8.88 -1.20 -0.77
C ALA A 146 -8.45 -2.60 -1.24
N GLN A 147 -7.14 -2.83 -1.43
CA GLN A 147 -6.61 -4.12 -1.89
C GLN A 147 -6.82 -5.23 -0.84
N HIS A 148 -6.56 -4.96 0.43
CA HIS A 148 -6.73 -5.95 1.49
C HIS A 148 -8.19 -6.24 1.79
N MET A 149 -9.09 -5.25 1.77
CA MET A 149 -10.49 -5.47 2.16
C MET A 149 -11.25 -6.38 1.20
N TYR A 150 -10.92 -6.37 -0.10
CA TYR A 150 -11.58 -7.27 -1.06
C TYR A 150 -10.99 -8.68 -1.00
N SER A 151 -9.68 -8.84 -0.76
CA SER A 151 -9.01 -10.14 -0.75
C SER A 151 -9.06 -10.83 0.62
N LEU A 152 -9.12 -10.06 1.71
CA LEU A 152 -9.20 -10.50 3.10
C LEU A 152 -10.39 -9.81 3.79
N PRO A 153 -11.63 -10.28 3.52
CA PRO A 153 -12.83 -9.66 4.08
C PRO A 153 -12.81 -9.67 5.60
N VAL A 154 -12.99 -8.50 6.23
CA VAL A 154 -12.92 -8.35 7.70
C VAL A 154 -14.32 -8.39 8.34
N TYR A 155 -15.34 -8.01 7.58
CA TYR A 155 -16.71 -7.93 8.07
C TYR A 155 -17.50 -9.19 7.75
N ALA A 156 -18.33 -9.62 8.69
CA ALA A 156 -19.18 -10.78 8.54
C ALA A 156 -20.05 -10.67 7.27
N PHE A 157 -20.07 -11.72 6.45
CA PHE A 157 -20.90 -11.85 5.24
C PHE A 157 -20.62 -10.86 4.10
N ILE A 158 -19.65 -9.94 4.24
CA ILE A 158 -19.43 -8.91 3.21
C ILE A 158 -19.01 -9.50 1.86
N ALA A 159 -18.32 -10.63 1.86
CA ALA A 159 -17.91 -11.35 0.66
C ALA A 159 -19.10 -11.82 -0.21
N GLN A 160 -20.30 -11.90 0.36
CA GLN A 160 -21.54 -12.28 -0.33
C GLN A 160 -22.28 -11.06 -0.88
N TYR A 161 -21.95 -9.85 -0.40
CA TYR A 161 -22.56 -8.59 -0.82
C TYR A 161 -21.72 -7.90 -1.90
N PHE A 162 -21.77 -8.44 -3.12
CA PHE A 162 -20.93 -8.02 -4.24
C PHE A 162 -21.00 -6.51 -4.55
N THR A 163 -22.20 -5.92 -4.53
CA THR A 163 -22.37 -4.47 -4.78
C THR A 163 -21.63 -3.63 -3.75
N THR A 164 -21.71 -4.01 -2.47
CA THR A 164 -21.03 -3.32 -1.37
C THR A 164 -19.52 -3.43 -1.51
N GLN A 165 -19.01 -4.63 -1.82
CA GLN A 165 -17.58 -4.86 -2.00
C GLN A 165 -17.02 -4.07 -3.19
N ALA A 166 -17.73 -4.05 -4.33
CA ALA A 166 -17.37 -3.25 -5.49
C ALA A 166 -17.39 -1.73 -5.20
N ALA A 167 -18.40 -1.26 -4.48
CA ALA A 167 -18.52 0.13 -4.07
C ALA A 167 -17.37 0.54 -3.13
N LEU A 168 -17.05 -0.27 -2.11
CA LEU A 168 -15.97 0.02 -1.17
C LEU A 168 -14.60 0.05 -1.85
N TYR A 169 -14.31 -0.94 -2.71
CA TYR A 169 -13.06 -0.97 -3.47
C TYR A 169 -12.90 0.29 -4.34
N THR A 170 -13.94 0.61 -5.12
CA THR A 170 -13.93 1.78 -6.02
C THR A 170 -13.79 3.07 -5.22
N HIS A 171 -14.56 3.22 -4.15
CA HIS A 171 -14.53 4.40 -3.28
C HIS A 171 -13.12 4.66 -2.72
N HIS A 172 -12.50 3.67 -2.09
CA HIS A 172 -11.17 3.82 -1.49
C HIS A 172 -10.10 4.06 -2.55
N GLN A 173 -10.19 3.41 -3.72
CA GLN A 173 -9.24 3.65 -4.82
C GLN A 173 -9.36 5.07 -5.40
N TYR A 174 -10.56 5.62 -5.55
CA TYR A 174 -10.73 7.01 -5.99
C TYR A 174 -10.20 7.99 -4.95
N ILE A 175 -10.49 7.78 -3.66
CA ILE A 175 -9.94 8.63 -2.58
C ILE A 175 -8.41 8.56 -2.57
N ALA A 176 -7.82 7.37 -2.69
CA ALA A 176 -6.38 7.20 -2.76
C ALA A 176 -5.76 8.04 -3.89
N ARG A 177 -6.37 8.03 -5.09
CA ARG A 177 -5.92 8.84 -6.23
C ARG A 177 -5.98 10.35 -5.97
N PHE A 178 -7.08 10.84 -5.38
CA PHE A 178 -7.22 12.26 -5.03
C PHE A 178 -6.17 12.69 -4.01
N ILE A 179 -6.00 11.91 -2.94
CA ILE A 179 -5.03 12.17 -1.89
C ILE A 179 -3.59 12.14 -2.43
N MET A 180 -3.24 11.14 -3.25
CA MET A 180 -1.92 11.05 -3.88
C MET A 180 -1.62 12.23 -4.81
N THR A 181 -2.60 12.68 -5.59
CA THR A 181 -2.43 13.87 -6.46
C THR A 181 -2.21 15.14 -5.61
N GLY A 182 -2.97 15.28 -4.52
CA GLY A 182 -2.79 16.35 -3.54
C GLY A 182 -1.41 16.36 -2.88
N ALA A 183 -0.83 15.18 -2.63
CA ALA A 183 0.52 15.06 -2.09
C ALA A 183 1.57 15.71 -3.01
N PHE A 184 1.53 15.40 -4.30
CA PHE A 184 2.43 16.02 -5.29
C PHE A 184 2.16 17.51 -5.49
N ALA A 185 0.89 17.93 -5.45
CA ALA A 185 0.53 19.34 -5.53
C ALA A 185 1.13 20.14 -4.37
N HIS A 186 0.99 19.66 -3.12
CA HIS A 186 1.59 20.30 -1.96
C HIS A 186 3.13 20.21 -1.97
N GLY A 187 3.71 19.15 -2.52
CA GLY A 187 5.15 19.06 -2.76
C GLY A 187 5.65 20.14 -3.73
N ALA A 188 4.93 20.39 -4.82
CA ALA A 188 5.24 21.47 -5.76
C ALA A 188 5.10 22.85 -5.09
N ILE A 189 4.05 23.07 -4.29
CA ILE A 189 3.86 24.32 -3.54
C ILE A 189 5.02 24.55 -2.56
N PHE A 190 5.47 23.50 -1.86
CA PHE A 190 6.66 23.56 -1.02
C PHE A 190 7.89 24.04 -1.79
N PHE A 191 8.17 23.48 -2.98
CA PHE A 191 9.32 23.89 -3.79
C PHE A 191 9.26 25.36 -4.22
N ILE A 192 8.07 25.91 -4.45
CA ILE A 192 7.91 27.32 -4.83
C ILE A 192 8.08 28.24 -3.62
N ARG A 193 7.33 27.95 -2.54
CA ARG A 193 7.10 28.88 -1.43
C ARG A 193 8.14 28.75 -0.32
N ASP A 194 8.42 27.52 0.11
CA ASP A 194 9.07 27.26 1.39
C ASP A 194 10.50 26.68 1.22
N TYR A 195 10.84 26.13 0.05
CA TYR A 195 12.17 25.58 -0.21
C TYR A 195 13.26 26.67 -0.28
N ASN A 196 14.24 26.58 0.62
CA ASN A 196 15.45 27.41 0.61
C ASN A 196 16.67 26.60 0.13
N PRO A 197 17.28 26.95 -1.03
CA PRO A 197 18.48 26.29 -1.55
C PRO A 197 19.69 26.35 -0.62
N GLU A 198 19.90 27.47 0.10
CA GLU A 198 21.07 27.66 0.96
C GLU A 198 21.04 26.70 2.14
N HIS A 199 19.88 26.55 2.79
CA HIS A 199 19.71 25.61 3.89
C HIS A 199 19.83 24.15 3.44
N ASN A 200 19.48 23.87 2.18
CA ASN A 200 19.48 22.53 1.59
C ASN A 200 20.70 22.25 0.72
N GLU A 201 21.74 23.08 0.77
CA GLU A 201 22.90 22.99 -0.13
C GLU A 201 23.51 21.59 -0.07
N ASP A 202 23.78 20.97 -1.22
CA ASP A 202 24.43 19.65 -1.32
C ASP A 202 23.77 18.52 -0.50
N ASN A 203 22.54 18.68 0.00
CA ASN A 203 21.80 17.60 0.65
C ASN A 203 21.03 16.76 -0.39
N VAL A 204 20.38 15.68 0.06
CA VAL A 204 19.64 14.78 -0.86
C VAL A 204 18.58 15.49 -1.71
N LEU A 205 17.96 16.55 -1.19
CA LEU A 205 16.91 17.29 -1.88
C LEU A 205 17.51 18.18 -2.98
N ALA A 206 18.62 18.85 -2.69
CA ALA A 206 19.37 19.61 -3.71
C ALA A 206 19.93 18.68 -4.80
N LYS A 207 20.54 17.55 -4.43
CA LYS A 207 21.04 16.56 -5.40
C LYS A 207 19.95 16.06 -6.34
N MET A 208 18.75 15.80 -5.82
CA MET A 208 17.62 15.39 -6.65
C MET A 208 17.26 16.47 -7.69
N LEU A 209 17.29 17.75 -7.31
CA LEU A 209 17.02 18.87 -8.21
C LEU A 209 18.13 19.02 -9.27
N ASP A 210 19.39 18.78 -8.93
CA ASP A 210 20.52 18.81 -9.88
C ASP A 210 20.34 17.80 -11.02
N TYR A 211 19.75 16.63 -10.71
CA TYR A 211 19.52 15.54 -11.66
C TYR A 211 18.06 15.45 -12.17
N LYS A 212 17.25 16.51 -12.00
CA LYS A 212 15.82 16.47 -12.35
C LYS A 212 15.53 16.04 -13.79
N GLU A 213 16.36 16.48 -14.74
CA GLU A 213 16.19 16.17 -16.16
C GLU A 213 16.34 14.68 -16.45
N ALA A 214 17.28 14.02 -15.76
CA ALA A 214 17.46 12.58 -15.86
C ALA A 214 16.26 11.82 -15.28
N ILE A 215 15.73 12.25 -14.14
CA ILE A 215 14.52 11.64 -13.53
C ILE A 215 13.34 11.74 -14.51
N ILE A 216 13.10 12.95 -15.04
CA ILE A 216 12.00 13.21 -15.99
C ILE A 216 12.18 12.40 -17.28
N SER A 217 13.40 12.31 -17.82
CA SER A 217 13.67 11.58 -19.07
C SER A 217 13.43 10.08 -18.91
N HIS A 218 13.83 9.48 -17.78
CA HIS A 218 13.62 8.05 -17.53
C HIS A 218 12.13 7.74 -17.31
N LEU A 219 11.40 8.59 -16.57
CA LEU A 219 9.95 8.45 -16.43
C LEU A 219 9.23 8.58 -17.78
N SER A 220 9.69 9.50 -18.64
CA SER A 220 9.17 9.63 -20.01
C SER A 220 9.44 8.40 -20.86
N TRP A 221 10.67 7.87 -20.83
CA TRP A 221 11.01 6.64 -21.52
C TRP A 221 10.17 5.45 -21.05
N ALA A 222 10.03 5.24 -19.74
CA ALA A 222 9.23 4.15 -19.19
C ALA A 222 7.75 4.26 -19.61
N SER A 223 7.21 5.48 -19.59
CA SER A 223 5.82 5.74 -20.01
C SER A 223 5.60 5.46 -21.50
N LEU A 224 6.53 5.88 -22.36
CA LEU A 224 6.49 5.61 -23.80
C LEU A 224 6.67 4.11 -24.09
N PHE A 225 7.62 3.47 -23.43
CA PHE A 225 7.86 2.04 -23.55
C PHE A 225 6.58 1.25 -23.21
N LEU A 226 5.98 1.50 -22.05
CA LEU A 226 4.74 0.84 -21.65
C LEU A 226 3.59 1.15 -22.61
N ARG A 227 3.46 2.39 -23.08
CA ARG A 227 2.41 2.78 -24.03
C ARG A 227 2.50 2.02 -25.34
N PHE A 228 3.67 2.00 -25.98
CA PHE A 228 3.83 1.36 -27.29
C PHE A 228 3.61 -0.14 -27.22
N HIS A 229 4.15 -0.83 -26.21
CA HIS A 229 4.02 -2.28 -26.11
C HIS A 229 2.62 -2.70 -25.65
N THR A 230 2.06 -2.05 -24.64
CA THR A 230 0.73 -2.44 -24.10
C THR A 230 -0.36 -2.18 -25.13
N LEU A 231 -0.41 -0.95 -25.70
CA LEU A 231 -1.40 -0.62 -26.72
C LEU A 231 -1.18 -1.43 -28.00
N GLY A 232 0.09 -1.66 -28.39
CA GLY A 232 0.43 -2.48 -29.55
C GLY A 232 -0.10 -3.91 -29.42
N LEU A 233 0.04 -4.53 -28.24
CA LEU A 233 -0.50 -5.87 -27.98
C LEU A 233 -2.04 -5.90 -27.98
N TYR A 234 -2.71 -4.90 -27.39
CA TYR A 234 -4.17 -4.80 -27.47
C TYR A 234 -4.65 -4.72 -28.92
N VAL A 235 -4.09 -3.80 -29.70
CA VAL A 235 -4.45 -3.62 -31.12
C VAL A 235 -4.14 -4.87 -31.93
N HIS A 236 -2.97 -5.49 -31.74
CA HIS A 236 -2.63 -6.76 -32.39
C HIS A 236 -3.67 -7.84 -32.11
N ASN A 237 -4.02 -8.04 -30.83
CA ASN A 237 -4.97 -9.07 -30.42
C ASN A 237 -6.39 -8.81 -30.96
N ASP A 238 -6.82 -7.54 -31.00
CA ASP A 238 -8.10 -7.15 -31.60
C ASP A 238 -8.12 -7.40 -33.12
N VAL A 239 -7.04 -7.10 -33.83
CA VAL A 239 -6.95 -7.35 -35.28
C VAL A 239 -6.96 -8.86 -35.58
N MET A 240 -6.23 -9.67 -34.80
CA MET A 240 -6.24 -11.13 -34.96
C MET A 240 -7.62 -11.73 -34.70
N LEU A 241 -8.37 -11.20 -33.73
CA LEU A 241 -9.77 -11.59 -33.50
C LEU A 241 -10.67 -11.17 -34.65
N ALA A 242 -10.56 -9.93 -35.12
CA ALA A 242 -11.36 -9.41 -36.21
C ALA A 242 -11.15 -10.21 -37.52
N PHE A 243 -9.95 -10.75 -37.73
CA PHE A 243 -9.63 -11.63 -38.86
C PHE A 243 -10.00 -13.11 -38.64
N GLY A 244 -10.60 -13.46 -37.51
CA GLY A 244 -11.02 -14.83 -37.22
C GLY A 244 -9.86 -15.81 -36.95
N THR A 245 -8.68 -15.30 -36.59
CA THR A 245 -7.50 -16.10 -36.26
C THR A 245 -7.07 -15.88 -34.79
N PRO A 246 -7.89 -16.26 -33.80
CA PRO A 246 -7.60 -16.06 -32.38
C PRO A 246 -6.31 -16.76 -31.91
N GLU A 247 -5.90 -17.84 -32.57
CA GLU A 247 -4.66 -18.58 -32.27
C GLU A 247 -3.38 -17.77 -32.55
N LYS A 248 -3.48 -16.66 -33.31
CA LYS A 248 -2.36 -15.74 -33.59
C LYS A 248 -2.26 -14.57 -32.60
N GLN A 249 -3.13 -14.54 -31.59
CA GLN A 249 -2.98 -13.60 -30.48
C GLN A 249 -1.67 -13.84 -29.73
N ILE A 250 -1.12 -12.76 -29.19
CA ILE A 250 0.02 -12.81 -28.29
C ILE A 250 -0.54 -12.79 -26.86
N LEU A 251 -0.55 -13.97 -26.24
CA LEU A 251 -1.01 -14.19 -24.87
C LEU A 251 0.21 -14.48 -23.99
N ILE A 252 0.57 -13.52 -23.13
CA ILE A 252 1.73 -13.62 -22.25
C ILE A 252 1.25 -13.98 -20.85
N GLU A 253 1.73 -15.11 -20.32
CA GLU A 253 1.43 -15.53 -18.95
C GLU A 253 2.17 -14.65 -17.92
N PRO A 254 1.49 -14.18 -16.85
CA PRO A 254 2.10 -13.40 -15.78
C PRO A 254 2.89 -14.30 -14.80
N ILE A 255 3.92 -15.00 -15.30
CA ILE A 255 4.70 -16.01 -14.56
C ILE A 255 5.23 -15.48 -13.22
N PHE A 256 5.70 -14.23 -13.17
CA PHE A 256 6.19 -13.65 -11.92
C PHE A 256 5.10 -13.49 -10.85
N ALA A 257 3.89 -13.10 -11.25
CA ALA A 257 2.78 -12.98 -10.31
C ALA A 257 2.24 -14.36 -9.91
N GLN A 258 2.21 -15.33 -10.83
CA GLN A 258 1.85 -16.73 -10.54
C GLN A 258 2.85 -17.35 -9.57
N TRP A 259 4.15 -17.09 -9.76
CA TRP A 259 5.21 -17.50 -8.85
C TRP A 259 5.01 -16.91 -7.44
N ILE A 260 4.64 -15.63 -7.33
CA ILE A 260 4.29 -15.02 -6.03
C ILE A 260 3.08 -15.71 -5.40
N GLN A 261 2.04 -16.04 -6.17
CA GLN A 261 0.89 -16.76 -5.63
C GLN A 261 1.28 -18.17 -5.12
N SER A 262 2.16 -18.88 -5.84
CA SER A 262 2.67 -20.17 -5.40
C SER A 262 3.64 -20.08 -4.22
N ALA A 263 4.45 -19.03 -4.14
CA ALA A 263 5.26 -18.72 -2.96
C ALA A 263 4.39 -18.53 -1.70
N HIS A 264 3.15 -18.05 -1.88
CA HIS A 264 2.14 -17.94 -0.84
C HIS A 264 1.29 -19.22 -0.63
N GLY A 265 1.59 -20.33 -1.31
CA GLY A 265 0.95 -21.62 -1.08
C GLY A 265 -0.17 -22.00 -2.05
N LYS A 266 -0.35 -21.24 -3.15
CA LYS A 266 -1.27 -21.62 -4.23
C LYS A 266 -0.67 -22.72 -5.10
N THR A 267 -1.29 -23.89 -5.11
CA THR A 267 -0.74 -25.09 -5.78
C THR A 267 -1.17 -25.23 -7.24
N SER A 268 -2.17 -24.47 -7.70
CA SER A 268 -2.77 -24.63 -9.03
C SER A 268 -1.83 -24.37 -10.20
N TYR A 269 -0.73 -23.62 -10.01
CA TYR A 269 0.26 -23.33 -11.07
C TYR A 269 1.40 -24.36 -11.15
N GLY A 270 1.51 -25.27 -10.19
CA GLY A 270 2.54 -26.33 -10.22
C GLY A 270 3.97 -25.88 -9.88
N PHE A 271 4.18 -24.64 -9.40
CA PHE A 271 5.47 -24.26 -8.82
C PHE A 271 5.64 -24.88 -7.42
N ASP A 272 6.78 -25.50 -7.16
CA ASP A 272 7.16 -26.04 -5.85
C ASP A 272 8.13 -25.09 -5.14
N VAL A 273 7.61 -24.02 -4.54
CA VAL A 273 8.42 -22.93 -3.95
C VAL A 273 7.82 -22.38 -2.66
N LEU A 274 8.67 -22.21 -1.63
CA LEU A 274 8.30 -21.68 -0.32
C LEU A 274 7.06 -22.37 0.28
N LEU A 275 5.92 -21.70 0.41
CA LEU A 275 4.74 -22.26 1.09
C LEU A 275 3.95 -23.26 0.24
N SER A 276 4.16 -23.32 -1.08
CA SER A 276 3.61 -24.41 -1.90
C SER A 276 4.39 -25.72 -1.72
N SER A 277 5.63 -25.64 -1.22
CA SER A 277 6.48 -26.79 -0.94
C SER A 277 6.26 -27.32 0.48
N THR A 278 5.61 -28.48 0.60
CA THR A 278 5.24 -29.08 1.90
C THR A 278 6.44 -29.50 2.76
N ASN A 279 7.63 -29.62 2.16
CA ASN A 279 8.86 -30.01 2.85
C ASN A 279 9.82 -28.83 3.10
N GLY A 280 9.46 -27.61 2.69
CA GLY A 280 10.31 -26.43 2.82
C GLY A 280 10.46 -25.94 4.27
N PRO A 281 11.58 -25.26 4.61
CA PRO A 281 11.81 -24.71 5.95
C PRO A 281 10.72 -23.70 6.34
N THR A 282 10.27 -22.86 5.41
CA THR A 282 9.20 -21.88 5.62
C THR A 282 7.86 -22.54 5.95
N PHE A 283 7.52 -23.62 5.24
CA PHE A 283 6.31 -24.40 5.48
C PHE A 283 6.35 -25.03 6.88
N ASN A 284 7.45 -25.73 7.20
CA ASN A 284 7.62 -26.42 8.48
C ASN A 284 7.59 -25.47 9.68
N ALA A 285 8.20 -24.29 9.56
CA ALA A 285 8.19 -23.28 10.63
C ALA A 285 6.79 -22.69 10.89
N SER A 286 5.92 -22.63 9.87
CA SER A 286 4.62 -21.96 9.96
C SER A 286 3.45 -22.93 10.16
N ARG A 287 3.66 -24.24 9.93
CA ARG A 287 2.62 -25.28 9.90
C ARG A 287 1.73 -25.34 11.14
N SER A 288 2.29 -25.11 12.32
CA SER A 288 1.57 -25.24 13.60
C SER A 288 0.93 -23.93 14.09
N ILE A 289 0.97 -22.86 13.28
CA ILE A 289 0.52 -21.53 13.68
C ILE A 289 -0.71 -21.13 12.86
N TRP A 290 -0.51 -20.46 11.73
CA TRP A 290 -1.58 -19.90 10.87
C TRP A 290 -1.70 -20.62 9.51
N LEU A 291 -0.68 -21.42 9.14
CA LEU A 291 -0.50 -21.89 7.78
C LEU A 291 -1.63 -22.82 7.31
N ALA A 292 -2.14 -23.67 8.21
CA ALA A 292 -3.21 -24.60 7.85
C ALA A 292 -4.50 -23.87 7.41
N GLY A 293 -4.93 -22.85 8.18
CA GLY A 293 -6.09 -22.03 7.83
C GLY A 293 -5.86 -21.20 6.56
N TRP A 294 -4.65 -20.66 6.39
CA TRP A 294 -4.26 -19.91 5.20
C TRP A 294 -4.28 -20.77 3.92
N LEU A 295 -3.65 -21.94 3.93
CA LEU A 295 -3.59 -22.82 2.75
C LEU A 295 -4.96 -23.33 2.34
N ASN A 296 -5.87 -23.50 3.29
CA ASN A 296 -7.25 -23.86 2.97
C ASN A 296 -7.90 -22.77 2.10
N VAL A 297 -7.82 -21.51 2.53
CA VAL A 297 -8.47 -20.40 1.83
C VAL A 297 -7.77 -20.02 0.51
N VAL A 298 -6.43 -20.04 0.46
CA VAL A 298 -5.69 -19.71 -0.78
C VAL A 298 -5.98 -20.68 -1.93
N ASN A 299 -6.32 -21.92 -1.62
CA ASN A 299 -6.63 -22.95 -2.62
C ASN A 299 -8.15 -23.14 -2.84
N GLU A 300 -9.00 -22.35 -2.17
CA GLU A 300 -10.44 -22.30 -2.42
C GLU A 300 -10.77 -21.33 -3.56
N ASN A 301 -11.47 -21.81 -4.60
CA ASN A 301 -11.84 -20.98 -5.75
C ASN A 301 -13.10 -20.12 -5.53
N SER A 302 -13.74 -20.22 -4.36
CA SER A 302 -14.99 -19.52 -4.04
C SER A 302 -14.79 -18.15 -3.40
N ASN A 303 -13.56 -17.77 -3.09
CA ASN A 303 -13.23 -16.50 -2.44
C ASN A 303 -12.35 -15.62 -3.35
N SER A 304 -12.03 -14.41 -2.89
CA SER A 304 -11.23 -13.42 -3.64
C SER A 304 -9.75 -13.37 -3.23
N LEU A 305 -9.27 -14.30 -2.39
CA LEU A 305 -7.88 -14.33 -1.96
C LEU A 305 -7.00 -14.89 -3.07
N LEU A 306 -6.06 -14.09 -3.58
CA LEU A 306 -5.10 -14.48 -4.62
C LEU A 306 -5.78 -15.17 -5.82
N LEU A 307 -6.77 -14.50 -6.42
CA LEU A 307 -7.49 -14.96 -7.62
C LEU A 307 -6.55 -15.50 -8.70
N THR A 308 -7.01 -16.51 -9.43
CA THR A 308 -6.23 -17.08 -10.54
C THR A 308 -6.04 -16.03 -11.62
N ILE A 309 -4.80 -15.85 -12.07
CA ILE A 309 -4.41 -14.81 -13.02
C ILE A 309 -3.87 -15.42 -14.30
N GLY A 310 -4.19 -14.79 -15.43
CA GLY A 310 -3.77 -15.23 -16.75
C GLY A 310 -3.36 -14.07 -17.68
N PRO A 311 -3.35 -14.30 -19.01
CA PRO A 311 -2.84 -13.32 -19.97
C PRO A 311 -3.63 -12.00 -20.02
N GLY A 312 -4.94 -12.05 -19.75
CA GLY A 312 -5.76 -10.83 -19.64
C GLY A 312 -5.30 -9.95 -18.47
N ASP A 313 -5.01 -10.57 -17.32
CA ASP A 313 -4.49 -9.88 -16.15
C ASP A 313 -3.12 -9.26 -16.42
N PHE A 314 -2.26 -9.95 -17.17
CA PHE A 314 -0.96 -9.40 -17.59
C PHE A 314 -1.13 -8.06 -18.33
N LEU A 315 -2.01 -8.01 -19.33
CA LEU A 315 -2.22 -6.80 -20.14
C LEU A 315 -2.83 -5.64 -19.34
N VAL A 316 -3.83 -5.90 -18.49
CA VAL A 316 -4.42 -4.84 -17.67
C VAL A 316 -3.44 -4.31 -16.61
N HIS A 317 -2.59 -5.14 -16.02
CA HIS A 317 -1.57 -4.67 -15.08
C HIS A 317 -0.52 -3.79 -15.76
N HIS A 318 -0.15 -4.07 -17.02
CA HIS A 318 0.73 -3.18 -17.79
C HIS A 318 0.03 -1.86 -18.16
N ALA A 319 -1.28 -1.88 -18.42
CA ALA A 319 -2.06 -0.65 -18.62
C ALA A 319 -2.17 0.18 -17.33
N ILE A 320 -2.33 -0.46 -16.16
CA ILE A 320 -2.28 0.21 -14.85
C ILE A 320 -0.88 0.80 -14.62
N ALA A 321 0.18 0.05 -14.90
CA ALA A 321 1.56 0.53 -14.79
C ALA A 321 1.79 1.75 -15.69
N LEU A 322 1.30 1.73 -16.93
CA LEU A 322 1.33 2.88 -17.84
C LEU A 322 0.65 4.12 -17.22
N GLY A 323 -0.56 3.94 -16.70
CA GLY A 323 -1.32 5.00 -16.05
C GLY A 323 -0.58 5.60 -14.85
N LEU A 324 -0.01 4.75 -13.99
CA LEU A 324 0.78 5.16 -12.83
C LEU A 324 2.04 5.92 -13.26
N HIS A 325 2.86 5.38 -14.17
CA HIS A 325 4.11 6.03 -14.62
C HIS A 325 3.84 7.36 -15.31
N THR A 326 2.80 7.44 -16.16
CA THR A 326 2.44 8.67 -16.85
C THR A 326 1.92 9.73 -15.86
N THR A 327 1.10 9.33 -14.89
CA THR A 327 0.60 10.25 -13.85
C THR A 327 1.76 10.76 -12.98
N THR A 328 2.66 9.86 -12.55
CA THR A 328 3.88 10.24 -11.82
C THR A 328 4.78 11.16 -12.64
N LEU A 329 4.98 10.91 -13.94
CA LEU A 329 5.73 11.79 -14.82
C LEU A 329 5.15 13.22 -14.83
N ILE A 330 3.84 13.35 -15.01
CA ILE A 330 3.16 14.65 -15.04
C ILE A 330 3.36 15.39 -13.71
N LEU A 331 3.10 14.71 -12.59
CA LEU A 331 3.17 15.31 -11.25
C LEU A 331 4.60 15.65 -10.82
N VAL A 332 5.55 14.74 -11.05
CA VAL A 332 6.97 14.94 -10.73
C VAL A 332 7.57 16.05 -11.59
N LYS A 333 7.33 16.05 -12.91
CA LYS A 333 7.80 17.13 -13.78
C LYS A 333 7.23 18.47 -13.31
N GLY A 334 5.92 18.53 -13.02
CA GLY A 334 5.27 19.72 -12.49
C GLY A 334 5.93 20.26 -11.22
N ALA A 335 6.29 19.38 -10.29
CA ALA A 335 6.98 19.77 -9.05
C ALA A 335 8.44 20.19 -9.26
N LEU A 336 9.21 19.47 -10.07
CA LEU A 336 10.65 19.74 -10.28
C LEU A 336 10.91 20.98 -11.16
N ASP A 337 9.99 21.30 -12.07
CA ASP A 337 10.04 22.51 -12.91
C ASP A 337 9.23 23.68 -12.35
N ALA A 338 8.72 23.55 -11.12
CA ALA A 338 7.90 24.56 -10.47
C ALA A 338 8.64 25.88 -10.22
N ARG A 339 9.93 25.81 -9.85
CA ARG A 339 10.75 27.00 -9.58
C ARG A 339 11.29 27.66 -10.85
N GLY A 340 11.50 26.87 -11.90
CA GLY A 340 12.11 27.33 -13.15
C GLY A 340 12.32 26.19 -14.13
N SER A 341 12.24 26.53 -15.42
CA SER A 341 12.48 25.63 -16.56
C SER A 341 13.28 26.38 -17.62
N LYS A 342 13.85 25.68 -18.62
CA LYS A 342 14.56 26.36 -19.72
C LYS A 342 13.70 27.40 -20.46
N LEU A 343 12.40 27.15 -20.56
CA LEU A 343 11.44 28.06 -21.19
C LEU A 343 11.10 29.28 -20.32
N MET A 344 11.02 29.11 -19.00
CA MET A 344 10.75 30.18 -18.05
C MET A 344 11.60 29.97 -16.78
N PRO A 345 12.80 30.58 -16.72
CA PRO A 345 13.74 30.38 -15.62
C PRO A 345 13.26 30.93 -14.26
N ASP A 346 12.42 31.97 -14.27
CA ASP A 346 11.98 32.75 -13.11
C ASP A 346 10.55 32.40 -12.63
N LYS A 347 10.08 31.17 -12.94
CA LYS A 347 8.71 30.72 -12.65
C LYS A 347 8.29 30.86 -11.18
N ARG A 348 9.24 30.79 -10.24
CA ARG A 348 8.97 31.02 -8.81
C ARG A 348 8.24 32.34 -8.51
N ILE A 349 8.50 33.39 -9.29
CA ILE A 349 7.92 34.74 -9.05
C ILE A 349 6.42 34.76 -9.41
N SER A 350 5.98 33.82 -10.26
CA SER A 350 4.59 33.69 -10.71
C SER A 350 3.80 32.76 -9.77
N VAL A 351 2.71 33.25 -9.19
CA VAL A 351 1.79 32.49 -8.29
C VAL A 351 1.15 31.26 -8.98
N ILE A 352 0.81 30.23 -8.21
CA ILE A 352 0.46 28.84 -8.61
C ILE A 352 -0.65 28.68 -9.68
N VAL A 353 -1.55 29.64 -9.84
CA VAL A 353 -2.66 29.54 -10.81
C VAL A 353 -2.54 30.64 -11.85
N PHE A 354 -2.12 30.26 -13.06
CA PHE A 354 -2.27 31.09 -14.26
C PHE A 354 -3.15 30.36 -15.26
N LEU A 355 -4.17 31.07 -15.77
CA LEU A 355 -4.91 30.67 -16.96
C LEU A 355 -3.96 30.90 -18.16
N ALA A 356 -3.68 29.86 -18.94
CA ALA A 356 -2.83 29.96 -20.12
C ALA A 356 -3.28 31.08 -21.08
N MET A 357 -2.37 31.66 -21.86
CA MET A 357 -2.77 32.55 -22.97
C MET A 357 -1.87 32.48 -24.22
N VAL A 358 -2.43 32.99 -25.32
CA VAL A 358 -2.26 32.59 -26.73
C VAL A 358 -1.28 33.46 -27.53
N TRP A 359 -0.62 32.75 -28.46
CA TRP A 359 0.18 33.03 -29.67
C TRP A 359 0.80 34.42 -30.00
N GLY A 360 2.14 34.39 -30.12
CA GLY A 360 2.95 35.18 -31.06
C GLY A 360 4.43 34.74 -31.00
N GLU A 361 4.85 33.83 -31.90
CA GLU A 361 6.24 33.32 -32.13
C GLU A 361 6.93 32.42 -31.07
N GLY A 362 6.21 31.49 -30.44
CA GLY A 362 6.81 30.28 -29.82
C GLY A 362 7.68 30.51 -28.56
N VAL A 363 7.69 31.73 -28.00
CA VAL A 363 8.45 32.11 -26.80
C VAL A 363 7.56 32.99 -25.90
N LEU A 364 7.68 32.79 -24.58
CA LEU A 364 6.85 33.44 -23.55
C LEU A 364 7.48 34.79 -23.12
N VAL A 365 6.73 35.89 -23.21
CA VAL A 365 7.11 37.21 -22.69
C VAL A 365 6.02 37.73 -21.75
N ILE A 366 6.40 38.28 -20.58
CA ILE A 366 5.52 38.63 -19.45
C ILE A 366 5.41 40.16 -19.31
N PHE A 367 4.22 40.69 -19.07
CA PHE A 367 4.04 42.06 -18.53
C PHE A 367 3.23 42.04 -17.23
N ARG A 368 3.55 43.03 -16.39
CA ARG A 368 3.27 43.18 -14.94
C ARG A 368 1.81 43.13 -14.52
#